data_AF-A0A6I4JVD5-F1
#
_entry.id   AF-A0A6I4JVD5-F1
#
_cell.length_a   1.000
_cell.length_b   1.000
_cell.length_c   1.000
_cell.angle_alpha   90.00
_cell.angle_beta   90.00
_cell.angle_gamma   90.00
#
_symmetry.space_group_name_H-M   'P 1'
#
loop_
_entity.id
_entity.type
_entity.pdbx_description
1 polymer ?
#
loop_
_entity_poly.entity_id
_entity_poly.type
_entity_poly.pdbx_seq_one_letter_code
_entity_poly.pdbx_strand_id
1 'polypeptide(L)'
;MKNKSLEYLIDDFLDQVKRATDLLESRFGKKCILPLWGTKEIPQRGEILDGISYELHGVGCRVYFPGVCVDFDYGPDERVDGFDVWRLYNYACEVPLLHPKYLVQDVLKRDFGEYLIAGKVERISGSMSRLYFKSEVSW
;
A
#
# COMPACT_ATOMS: atom_id res chain seq x y z
N MET A 1 8.62 -11.88 18.23
CA MET A 1 9.36 -10.63 18.53
C MET A 1 8.46 -9.44 18.22
N LYS A 2 8.45 -8.40 19.05
CA LYS A 2 7.61 -7.20 18.84
C LYS A 2 8.50 -6.07 18.32
N ASN A 3 8.23 -5.59 17.11
CA ASN A 3 8.92 -4.46 16.51
C ASN A 3 7.91 -3.34 16.26
N LYS A 4 7.68 -2.52 17.30
CA LYS A 4 6.66 -1.46 17.29
C LYS A 4 6.85 -0.45 16.15
N SER A 5 8.10 -0.20 15.74
CA SER A 5 8.36 0.71 14.63
C SER A 5 7.88 0.13 13.30
N LEU A 6 8.13 -1.16 13.05
CA LEU A 6 7.69 -1.82 11.82
C LEU A 6 6.16 -1.93 11.78
N GLU A 7 5.56 -2.32 12.92
CA GLU A 7 4.10 -2.35 13.08
C GLU A 7 3.49 -0.98 12.78
N TYR A 8 4.06 0.09 13.34
CA TYR A 8 3.59 1.45 13.08
C TYR A 8 3.72 1.86 11.61
N LEU A 9 4.84 1.56 10.94
CA LEU A 9 5.00 1.85 9.51
C LEU A 9 3.97 1.11 8.65
N ILE A 10 3.74 -0.17 8.93
CA ILE A 10 2.77 -0.99 8.18
C ILE A 10 1.36 -0.48 8.40
N ASP A 11 0.96 -0.22 9.66
CA ASP A 11 -0.39 0.22 9.97
C ASP A 11 -0.66 1.63 9.40
N ASP A 12 0.29 2.56 9.52
CA ASP A 12 0.15 3.91 8.96
C ASP A 12 0.08 3.89 7.42
N PHE A 13 0.91 3.08 6.75
CA PHE A 13 0.81 2.87 5.30
C PHE A 13 -0.59 2.34 4.91
N LEU A 14 -1.06 1.30 5.60
CA LEU A 14 -2.35 0.68 5.30
C LEU A 14 -3.54 1.61 5.57
N ASP A 15 -3.45 2.45 6.59
CA ASP A 15 -4.46 3.48 6.87
C ASP A 15 -4.52 4.52 5.74
N GLN A 16 -3.37 4.94 5.17
CA GLN A 16 -3.37 5.81 3.99
C GLN A 16 -3.90 5.12 2.74
N VAL A 17 -3.58 3.84 2.52
CA VAL A 17 -4.16 3.06 1.39
C VAL A 17 -5.67 2.91 1.54
N LYS A 18 -6.15 2.63 2.76
CA LYS A 18 -7.58 2.57 3.05
C LYS A 18 -8.25 3.92 2.76
N ARG A 19 -7.67 5.03 3.23
CA ARG A 19 -8.17 6.37 2.94
C ARG A 19 -8.22 6.67 1.44
N ALA A 20 -7.16 6.32 0.71
CA ALA A 20 -7.11 6.49 -0.74
C ALA A 20 -8.20 5.69 -1.46
N THR A 21 -8.36 4.42 -1.09
CA THR A 21 -9.32 3.52 -1.74
C THR A 21 -10.77 3.83 -1.38
N ASP A 22 -11.05 4.31 -0.17
CA ASP A 22 -12.37 4.82 0.21
C ASP A 22 -12.74 6.06 -0.61
N LEU A 23 -11.79 6.96 -0.92
CA LEU A 23 -12.02 8.10 -1.81
C LEU A 23 -12.27 7.68 -3.27
N LEU A 24 -11.49 6.71 -3.77
CA LEU A 24 -11.70 6.12 -5.09
C LEU A 24 -13.10 5.49 -5.20
N GLU A 25 -13.51 4.74 -4.18
CA GLU A 25 -14.85 4.14 -4.13
C GLU A 25 -15.95 5.20 -4.08
N SER A 26 -15.79 6.25 -3.28
CA SER A 26 -16.74 7.35 -3.25
C SER A 26 -16.87 8.06 -4.60
N ARG A 27 -15.81 8.13 -5.40
CA ARG A 27 -15.78 8.88 -6.67
C ARG A 27 -16.20 8.04 -7.88
N PHE A 28 -15.82 6.76 -7.90
CA PHE A 28 -15.94 5.86 -9.05
C PHE A 28 -16.84 4.65 -8.78
N GLY A 29 -17.35 4.50 -7.56
CA GLY A 29 -18.24 3.40 -7.14
C GLY A 29 -17.52 2.09 -6.83
N LYS A 30 -16.18 2.04 -6.90
CA LYS A 30 -15.36 0.86 -6.60
C LYS A 30 -13.99 1.26 -6.06
N LYS A 31 -13.43 0.43 -5.17
CA LYS A 31 -12.05 0.58 -4.69
C LYS A 31 -11.03 0.28 -5.79
N CYS A 32 -11.23 -0.81 -6.52
CA CYS A 32 -10.39 -1.19 -7.65
C CYS A 32 -10.87 -0.53 -8.94
N ILE A 33 -10.16 0.52 -9.37
CA ILE A 33 -10.48 1.28 -10.59
C ILE A 33 -9.69 0.83 -11.83
N LEU A 34 -8.83 -0.19 -11.72
CA LEU A 34 -8.11 -0.76 -12.87
C LEU A 34 -9.04 -1.21 -14.01
N PRO A 35 -10.18 -1.89 -13.75
CA PRO A 35 -11.08 -2.29 -14.82
C PRO A 35 -11.60 -1.08 -15.61
N LEU A 36 -11.89 0.04 -14.94
CA LEU A 36 -12.37 1.27 -15.57
C LEU A 36 -11.31 1.87 -16.51
N TRP A 37 -10.03 1.77 -16.14
CA TRP A 37 -8.94 2.18 -17.02
C TRP A 37 -8.78 1.22 -18.21
N GLY A 38 -8.88 -0.08 -17.97
CA GLY A 38 -8.84 -1.11 -19.02
C GLY A 38 -9.97 -0.96 -20.05
N THR A 39 -11.16 -0.54 -19.62
CA THR A 39 -12.32 -0.26 -20.49
C THR A 39 -12.35 1.17 -21.02
N LYS A 40 -11.36 2.02 -20.67
CA LYS A 40 -11.25 3.43 -21.07
C LYS A 40 -12.36 4.35 -20.55
N GLU A 41 -13.05 3.95 -19.48
CA GLU A 41 -14.03 4.78 -18.79
C GLU A 41 -13.37 5.92 -18.00
N ILE A 42 -12.12 5.71 -17.56
CA ILE A 42 -11.30 6.73 -16.90
C ILE A 42 -9.90 6.82 -17.54
N PRO A 43 -9.26 8.01 -17.53
CA PRO A 43 -7.87 8.15 -17.92
C PRO A 43 -6.93 7.49 -16.90
N GLN A 44 -5.68 7.22 -17.32
CA GLN A 44 -4.64 6.70 -16.43
C GLN A 44 -4.35 7.63 -15.24
N ARG A 45 -4.45 8.95 -15.46
CA ARG A 45 -4.29 9.99 -14.44
C ARG A 45 -5.53 10.86 -14.39
N GLY A 46 -6.00 11.18 -13.20
CA GLY A 46 -7.17 12.02 -13.02
C GLY A 46 -7.31 12.53 -11.60
N GLU A 47 -8.37 13.29 -11.36
CA GLU A 47 -8.67 13.86 -10.06
C GLU A 47 -9.75 13.05 -9.35
N ILE A 48 -9.55 12.82 -8.05
CA ILE A 48 -10.53 12.15 -7.19
C ILE A 48 -11.44 13.20 -6.54
N LEU A 49 -10.82 14.21 -5.93
CA LEU A 49 -11.42 15.32 -5.20
C LEU A 49 -10.43 16.51 -5.26
N ASP A 50 -10.90 17.75 -5.15
CA ASP A 50 -10.07 18.97 -5.16
C ASP A 50 -8.70 18.80 -4.46
N GLY A 51 -7.63 18.80 -5.26
CA GLY A 51 -6.25 18.69 -4.78
C GLY A 51 -5.78 17.27 -4.41
N ILE A 52 -6.58 16.25 -4.72
CA ILE A 52 -6.26 14.82 -4.57
C ILE A 52 -6.41 14.14 -5.92
N SER A 53 -5.32 13.60 -6.45
CA SER A 53 -5.27 12.96 -7.77
C SER A 53 -4.85 11.50 -7.68
N TYR A 54 -5.11 10.75 -8.74
CA TYR A 54 -4.67 9.36 -8.90
C TYR A 54 -3.83 9.18 -10.16
N GLU A 55 -2.98 8.15 -10.12
CA GLU A 55 -2.23 7.64 -11.27
C GLU A 55 -2.20 6.11 -11.23
N LEU A 56 -2.75 5.47 -12.26
CA LEU A 56 -2.73 4.02 -12.40
C LEU A 56 -1.44 3.54 -13.06
N HIS A 57 -0.95 2.39 -12.61
CA HIS A 57 0.26 1.74 -13.13
C HIS A 57 0.14 0.23 -12.94
N GLY A 58 0.69 -0.57 -13.85
CA GLY A 58 0.73 -2.03 -13.68
C GLY A 58 -0.57 -2.63 -13.13
N VAL A 59 -0.50 -3.20 -11.92
CA VAL A 59 -1.65 -3.75 -11.18
C VAL A 59 -2.03 -2.90 -9.94
N GLY A 60 -1.69 -1.61 -9.94
CA GLY A 60 -1.81 -0.73 -8.80
C GLY A 60 -2.28 0.69 -9.12
N CYS A 61 -2.27 1.50 -8.09
CA CYS A 61 -2.68 2.89 -8.10
C CYS A 61 -1.83 3.69 -7.13
N ARG A 62 -1.47 4.89 -7.56
CA ARG A 62 -0.88 5.91 -6.73
C ARG A 62 -1.90 7.01 -6.47
N VAL A 63 -2.03 7.43 -5.22
CA VAL A 63 -2.87 8.56 -4.84
C VAL A 63 -2.01 9.65 -4.22
N TYR A 64 -2.17 10.86 -4.75
CA TYR A 64 -1.44 12.04 -4.31
C TYR A 64 -2.38 12.87 -3.43
N PHE A 65 -2.10 12.89 -2.13
CA PHE A 65 -2.71 13.83 -1.19
C PHE A 65 -1.85 15.10 -1.07
N PRO A 66 -2.38 16.19 -0.49
CA PRO A 66 -1.55 17.31 -0.06
C PRO A 66 -0.45 16.85 0.90
N GLY A 67 0.79 16.81 0.41
CA GLY A 67 1.99 16.52 1.21
C GLY A 67 2.35 15.05 1.39
N VAL A 68 1.61 14.10 0.82
CA VAL A 68 1.98 12.67 0.86
C VAL A 68 1.47 11.93 -0.38
N CYS A 69 2.34 11.09 -0.94
CA CYS A 69 1.97 10.15 -1.98
C CYS A 69 1.88 8.73 -1.42
N VAL A 70 0.80 8.01 -1.73
CA VAL A 70 0.66 6.58 -1.40
C VAL A 70 0.59 5.73 -2.67
N ASP A 71 1.50 4.76 -2.79
CA ASP A 71 1.62 3.84 -3.94
C ASP A 71 1.31 2.41 -3.47
N PHE A 72 0.27 1.82 -4.03
CA PHE A 72 -0.20 0.49 -3.66
C PHE A 72 -0.57 -0.34 -4.88
N ASP A 73 -0.50 -1.67 -4.74
CA ASP A 73 -1.00 -2.61 -5.73
C ASP A 73 -2.30 -3.24 -5.24
N TYR A 74 -3.21 -3.53 -6.16
CA TYR A 74 -4.36 -4.38 -5.87
C TYR A 74 -3.89 -5.84 -5.78
N GLY A 75 -4.17 -6.47 -4.65
CA GLY A 75 -3.97 -7.88 -4.42
C GLY A 75 -5.08 -8.75 -5.03
N PRO A 76 -4.99 -10.08 -4.82
CA PRO A 76 -6.05 -11.02 -5.18
C PRO A 76 -7.39 -10.59 -4.59
N ASP A 77 -8.47 -10.88 -5.32
CA ASP A 77 -9.85 -10.55 -4.91
C ASP A 77 -10.02 -9.06 -4.55
N GLU A 78 -9.31 -8.19 -5.28
CA GLU A 78 -9.31 -6.73 -5.10
C GLU A 78 -8.86 -6.25 -3.72
N ARG A 79 -8.13 -7.08 -2.96
CA ARG A 79 -7.54 -6.67 -1.69
C ARG A 79 -6.64 -5.45 -1.86
N VAL A 80 -6.74 -4.51 -0.92
CA VAL A 80 -5.96 -3.26 -0.94
C VAL A 80 -4.98 -3.16 0.23
N ASP A 81 -4.92 -4.19 1.07
CA ASP A 81 -4.09 -4.23 2.27
C ASP A 81 -2.81 -5.07 2.09
N GLY A 82 -2.42 -5.26 0.84
CA GLY A 82 -1.15 -5.87 0.47
C GLY A 82 -0.02 -4.84 0.46
N PHE A 83 1.15 -5.25 0.93
CA PHE A 83 2.34 -4.40 0.98
C PHE A 83 3.61 -5.20 0.68
N ASP A 84 4.70 -4.49 0.40
CA ASP A 84 6.02 -5.05 0.29
C ASP A 84 7.07 -4.05 0.79
N VAL A 85 8.31 -4.49 0.92
CA VAL A 85 9.41 -3.66 1.42
C VAL A 85 9.62 -2.40 0.59
N TRP A 86 9.41 -2.46 -0.73
CA TRP A 86 9.64 -1.32 -1.61
C TRP A 86 8.59 -0.23 -1.38
N ARG A 87 7.31 -0.62 -1.27
CA ARG A 87 6.20 0.30 -0.97
C ARG A 87 6.32 0.93 0.40
N LEU A 88 6.60 0.11 1.41
CA LEU A 88 6.80 0.59 2.78
C LEU A 88 8.00 1.56 2.87
N TYR A 89 9.09 1.27 2.16
CA TYR A 89 10.24 2.17 2.08
C TYR A 89 9.89 3.51 1.42
N ASN A 90 9.23 3.47 0.26
CA ASN A 90 8.85 4.70 -0.44
C ASN A 90 7.89 5.55 0.40
N TYR A 91 6.92 4.91 1.06
CA TYR A 91 6.02 5.61 1.96
C TYR A 91 6.76 6.26 3.15
N ALA A 92 7.71 5.54 3.77
CA ALA A 92 8.55 6.12 4.81
C ALA A 92 9.33 7.36 4.33
N CYS A 93 9.77 7.38 3.07
CA CYS A 93 10.43 8.54 2.45
C CYS A 93 9.47 9.71 2.19
N GLU A 94 8.19 9.47 1.95
CA GLU A 94 7.17 10.51 1.79
C GLU A 94 6.81 11.18 3.14
N VAL A 95 6.91 10.44 4.24
CA VAL A 95 6.65 10.92 5.61
C VAL A 95 7.84 10.69 6.55
N PRO A 96 9.01 11.30 6.26
CA PRO A 96 10.28 10.97 6.93
C PRO A 96 10.31 11.30 8.42
N LEU A 97 9.49 12.27 8.85
CA LEU A 97 9.37 12.64 10.27
C LEU A 97 8.61 11.59 11.09
N LEU A 98 7.70 10.83 10.46
CA LEU A 98 6.93 9.77 11.13
C LEU A 98 7.74 8.47 11.21
N HIS A 99 8.49 8.15 10.15
CA HIS A 99 9.20 6.86 10.01
C HIS A 99 10.72 7.00 9.79
N PRO A 100 11.45 7.78 10.62
CA PRO A 100 12.86 8.10 10.37
C PRO A 100 13.77 6.86 10.37
N LYS A 101 13.41 5.81 11.12
CA LYS A 101 14.14 4.54 11.17
C LYS A 101 14.21 3.83 9.81
N TYR A 102 13.17 3.99 9.00
CA TYR A 102 13.01 3.24 7.74
C TYR A 102 13.37 4.04 6.50
N LEU A 103 14.03 5.20 6.68
CA LEU A 103 14.74 5.91 5.61
C LEU A 103 16.00 5.15 5.14
N VAL A 104 16.41 4.11 5.85
CA VAL A 104 17.46 3.18 5.44
C VAL A 104 16.80 1.87 5.02
N GLN A 105 16.70 1.62 3.72
CA GLN A 105 15.96 0.47 3.18
C GLN A 105 16.44 -0.89 3.73
N ASP A 106 17.74 -1.03 4.01
CA ASP A 106 18.28 -2.29 4.53
C ASP A 106 17.87 -2.57 5.98
N VAL A 107 17.62 -1.52 6.79
CA VAL A 107 16.99 -1.66 8.11
C VAL A 107 15.58 -2.21 7.97
N LEU A 108 14.81 -1.69 7.01
CA LEU A 108 13.46 -2.18 6.73
C LEU A 108 13.48 -3.63 6.24
N LYS A 109 14.35 -3.98 5.29
CA LYS A 109 14.50 -5.36 4.78
C LYS A 109 14.78 -6.35 5.91
N ARG A 110 15.72 -6.02 6.80
CA ARG A 110 16.09 -6.88 7.94
C ARG A 110 14.88 -7.08 8.86
N ASP A 111 14.30 -6.00 9.36
CA ASP A 111 13.18 -6.04 10.30
C ASP A 111 11.96 -6.76 9.68
N PHE A 112 11.69 -6.54 8.39
CA PHE A 112 10.62 -7.22 7.65
C PHE A 112 10.91 -8.72 7.50
N GLY A 113 12.16 -9.09 7.21
CA GLY A 113 12.59 -10.49 7.13
C GLY A 113 12.36 -11.26 8.43
N GLU A 114 12.56 -10.60 9.58
CA GLU A 114 12.26 -11.19 10.89
C GLU A 114 10.75 -11.48 11.06
N TYR A 115 9.88 -10.60 10.55
CA TYR A 115 8.42 -10.80 10.57
C TYR A 115 7.99 -11.92 9.61
N LEU A 116 8.66 -12.05 8.46
CA LEU A 116 8.43 -13.15 7.53
C LEU A 116 8.81 -14.50 8.16
N ILE A 117 9.99 -14.59 8.80
CA ILE A 117 10.44 -15.81 9.51
C ILE A 117 9.50 -16.15 10.67
N ALA A 118 9.00 -15.14 11.38
CA ALA A 118 8.06 -15.32 12.48
C ALA A 118 6.61 -15.61 12.05
N GLY A 119 6.31 -15.62 10.74
CA GLY A 119 4.95 -15.85 10.23
C GLY A 119 3.97 -14.71 10.51
N LYS A 120 4.46 -13.51 10.84
CA LYS A 120 3.62 -12.33 11.10
C LYS A 120 3.08 -11.69 9.82
N VAL A 121 3.79 -11.89 8.72
CA VAL A 121 3.38 -11.47 7.39
C VAL A 121 3.49 -12.64 6.44
N GLU A 122 2.52 -12.78 5.55
CA GLU A 122 2.38 -13.95 4.69
C GLU A 122 1.95 -13.55 3.28
N ARG A 123 2.24 -14.41 2.31
CA ARG A 123 1.71 -14.30 0.95
C ARG A 123 0.49 -15.18 0.81
N ILE A 124 -0.44 -14.77 -0.04
CA ILE A 124 -1.57 -15.62 -0.41
C ILE A 124 -1.06 -16.80 -1.25
N SER A 125 -1.21 -18.01 -0.73
CA SER A 125 -0.80 -19.23 -1.41
C SER A 125 -1.55 -19.40 -2.74
N GLY A 126 -0.84 -19.85 -3.78
CA GLY A 126 -1.40 -20.02 -5.12
C GLY A 126 -1.66 -18.71 -5.89
N SER A 127 -1.33 -17.55 -5.30
CA SER A 127 -1.41 -16.26 -6.00
C SER A 127 -0.13 -15.93 -6.76
N MET A 128 -0.29 -15.26 -7.91
CA MET A 128 0.83 -14.62 -8.63
C MET A 128 1.27 -13.29 -8.01
N SER A 129 0.51 -12.76 -7.05
CA SER A 129 0.87 -11.54 -6.34
C SER A 129 2.14 -11.73 -5.52
N ARG A 130 3.00 -10.70 -5.51
CA ARG A 130 4.23 -10.67 -4.71
C ARG A 130 4.04 -9.94 -3.37
N LEU A 131 2.85 -9.41 -3.13
CA LEU A 131 2.48 -8.69 -1.92
C LEU A 131 2.43 -9.62 -0.71
N TYR A 132 2.75 -9.06 0.44
CA TYR A 132 2.56 -9.64 1.75
C TYR A 132 1.35 -9.00 2.42
N PHE A 133 0.74 -9.75 3.32
CA PHE A 133 -0.42 -9.35 4.11
C PHE A 133 -0.13 -9.66 5.58
N LYS A 134 -0.77 -8.92 6.49
CA LYS A 134 -0.71 -9.26 7.92
C LYS A 134 -1.32 -10.64 8.15
N SER A 135 -0.66 -11.47 8.95
CA SER A 135 -1.21 -12.76 9.35
C SER A 135 -2.26 -12.54 10.45
N GLU A 136 -3.49 -12.98 10.22
CA GLU A 136 -4.59 -12.87 11.21
C GLU A 136 -4.32 -13.63 12.51
N VAL A 137 -3.40 -14.61 12.47
CA VAL A 137 -3.07 -15.47 13.61
C VAL A 137 -1.90 -14.92 14.44
N SER A 138 -0.94 -14.25 13.78
CA SER A 138 0.38 -14.00 14.36
C SER A 138 0.76 -12.52 14.50
N TRP A 139 -0.09 -11.59 14.04
CA TRP A 139 0.19 -10.15 14.08
C TRP A 139 0.51 -9.63 15.49
#